data_AF-A0A2V9IT63-F1
#
_entry.id   AF-A0A2V9IT63-F1
#
_cell.length_a   1.000
_cell.length_b   1.000
_cell.length_c   1.000
_cell.angle_alpha   90.00
_cell.angle_beta   90.00
_cell.angle_gamma   90.00
#
_symmetry.space_group_name_H-M   'P 1'
#
loop_
_entity.id
_entity.type
_entity.pdbx_description
1 polymer ?
#
loop_
_entity_poly.entity_id
_entity_poly.type
_entity_poly.pdbx_seq_one_letter_code
_entity_poly.pdbx_strand_id
1 'polypeptide(L)'
;MLVGGLAGCLGQRTLLAQACQDDEEMSKTTLKDITDLVGTVKKESLGDFERAYHQKSFVSKAGFSLTVISGLVSCLDKAAQDSAASKEQADAYKAKRDSYAKLKDKIEQSRSAVKSAEQKDAKALIEKADLSG
;
A
#
# COMPACT_ATOMS: atom_id res chain seq x y z
N MET A 1 45.50 -18.23 20.58
CA MET A 1 44.03 -18.09 20.47
C MET A 1 43.69 -16.63 20.64
N LEU A 2 43.14 -15.99 19.60
CA LEU A 2 42.48 -14.68 19.71
C LEU A 2 41.18 -14.78 18.90
N VAL A 3 40.13 -15.18 19.59
CA VAL A 3 38.74 -15.11 19.13
C VAL A 3 38.24 -13.75 19.60
N GLY A 4 37.86 -12.86 18.68
CA GLY A 4 37.36 -11.53 19.02
C GLY A 4 36.66 -10.94 17.80
N GLY A 5 35.34 -11.13 17.76
CA GLY A 5 34.49 -10.90 16.61
C GLY A 5 34.44 -9.45 16.11
N LEU A 6 34.33 -9.33 14.79
CA LEU A 6 33.78 -8.19 14.09
C LEU A 6 32.60 -8.66 13.22
N ALA A 7 31.71 -9.45 13.83
CA ALA A 7 30.40 -9.76 13.27
C ALA A 7 29.37 -8.85 13.96
N GLY A 8 29.31 -7.58 13.55
CA GLY A 8 28.45 -6.61 14.23
C GLY A 8 28.31 -5.27 13.51
N CYS A 9 28.26 -5.25 12.17
CA CYS A 9 27.97 -4.03 11.41
C CYS A 9 26.81 -4.19 10.42
N LEU A 10 25.92 -5.16 10.64
CA LEU A 10 24.62 -5.23 9.97
C LEU A 10 23.57 -4.92 11.03
N GLY A 11 23.19 -3.64 11.04
CA GLY A 11 22.58 -2.95 12.17
C GLY A 11 21.33 -3.60 12.75
N GLN A 12 21.23 -3.56 14.07
CA GLN A 12 19.96 -3.64 14.77
C GLN A 12 19.05 -2.55 14.19
N ARG A 13 18.12 -2.93 13.31
CA ARG A 13 16.98 -2.07 12.98
C ARG A 13 16.25 -1.79 14.28
N THR A 14 15.91 -0.53 14.52
CA THR A 14 15.02 -0.18 15.64
C THR A 14 13.70 -0.92 15.45
N LEU A 15 13.01 -1.25 16.55
CA LEU A 15 11.69 -1.90 16.47
C LEU A 15 10.72 -1.11 15.57
N LEU A 16 10.85 0.23 15.59
CA LEU A 16 10.09 1.13 14.72
C LEU A 16 10.45 0.95 13.23
N ALA A 17 11.74 0.90 12.89
CA ALA A 17 12.17 0.69 11.50
C ALA A 17 11.72 -0.68 10.96
N GLN A 18 11.71 -1.72 11.79
CA GLN A 18 11.19 -3.03 11.42
C GLN A 18 9.67 -2.98 11.23
N ALA A 19 8.93 -2.37 12.16
CA ALA A 19 7.48 -2.22 12.03
C ALA A 19 7.07 -1.48 10.75
N CYS A 20 7.78 -0.40 10.39
CA CYS A 20 7.47 0.33 9.15
C CYS A 20 7.78 -0.50 7.90
N GLN A 21 8.76 -1.40 7.96
CA GLN A 21 9.03 -2.31 6.86
C GLN A 21 7.95 -3.37 6.72
N ASP A 22 7.48 -3.95 7.84
CA ASP A 22 6.43 -4.96 7.84
C ASP A 22 5.11 -4.35 7.30
N ASP A 23 4.78 -3.13 7.72
CA ASP A 23 3.66 -2.35 7.17
C ASP A 23 3.84 -2.04 5.67
N GLU A 24 5.08 -1.80 5.22
CA GLU A 24 5.41 -1.57 3.80
C GLU A 24 5.17 -2.83 2.96
N GLU A 25 5.58 -4.00 3.47
CA GLU A 25 5.36 -5.29 2.82
C GLU A 25 3.86 -5.66 2.78
N MET A 26 3.15 -5.39 3.87
CA MET A 26 1.70 -5.58 3.91
C MET A 26 0.99 -4.65 2.94
N SER A 27 1.41 -3.38 2.85
CA SER A 27 0.87 -2.42 1.89
C SER A 27 1.06 -2.92 0.45
N LYS A 28 2.24 -3.43 0.10
CA LYS A 28 2.52 -4.02 -1.21
C LYS A 28 1.65 -5.24 -1.51
N THR A 29 1.43 -6.10 -0.52
CA THR A 29 0.57 -7.29 -0.66
C THR A 29 -0.88 -6.89 -0.93
N THR A 30 -1.43 -5.96 -0.16
CA THR A 30 -2.80 -5.48 -0.37
C THR A 30 -2.98 -4.74 -1.70
N LEU A 31 -1.95 -4.01 -2.15
CA LEU A 31 -1.97 -3.35 -3.45
C LEU A 31 -1.98 -4.38 -4.59
N LYS A 32 -1.12 -5.41 -4.49
CA LYS A 32 -1.09 -6.52 -5.45
C LYS A 32 -2.46 -7.19 -5.59
N ASP A 33 -3.14 -7.44 -4.48
CA ASP A 33 -4.49 -7.99 -4.44
C ASP A 33 -5.50 -7.17 -5.25
N ILE A 34 -5.39 -5.83 -5.22
CA ILE A 34 -6.25 -4.93 -5.99
C ILE A 34 -5.83 -4.94 -7.46
N THR A 35 -4.53 -4.89 -7.76
CA THR A 35 -4.01 -4.92 -9.13
C THR A 35 -4.35 -6.23 -9.84
N ASP A 36 -4.28 -7.36 -9.15
CA ASP A 36 -4.66 -8.66 -9.68
C ASP A 36 -6.17 -8.70 -10.01
N LEU A 37 -7.01 -8.14 -9.13
CA LEU A 37 -8.45 -7.98 -9.40
C LEU A 37 -8.69 -7.08 -10.63
N VAL A 38 -8.03 -5.93 -10.74
CA VAL A 38 -8.11 -5.06 -11.92
C VAL A 38 -7.71 -5.83 -13.19
N GLY A 39 -6.67 -6.66 -13.10
CA GLY A 39 -6.21 -7.52 -14.19
C GLY A 39 -7.25 -8.56 -14.64
N THR A 40 -8.04 -9.09 -13.71
CA THR A 40 -9.19 -9.97 -14.00
C THR A 40 -10.33 -9.19 -14.67
N VAL A 41 -10.72 -8.06 -14.08
CA VAL A 41 -11.85 -7.25 -14.57
C VAL A 41 -11.64 -6.75 -16.01
N LYS A 42 -10.39 -6.45 -16.39
CA LYS A 42 -10.01 -6.07 -17.76
C LYS A 42 -10.28 -7.15 -18.82
N LYS A 43 -10.39 -8.41 -18.44
CA LYS A 43 -10.47 -9.56 -19.36
C LYS A 43 -11.86 -10.18 -19.43
N GLU A 44 -12.75 -9.81 -18.53
CA GLU A 44 -14.06 -10.45 -18.37
C GLU A 44 -15.21 -9.63 -18.97
N SER A 45 -16.35 -10.30 -19.16
CA SER A 45 -17.59 -9.64 -19.59
C SER A 45 -18.26 -8.88 -18.44
N LEU A 46 -19.21 -7.99 -18.75
CA LEU A 46 -20.03 -7.35 -17.70
C LEU A 46 -20.82 -8.38 -16.87
N GLY A 47 -21.32 -9.44 -17.51
CA GLY A 47 -22.05 -10.48 -16.80
C GLY A 47 -21.18 -11.29 -15.83
N ASP A 48 -19.91 -11.53 -16.16
CA ASP A 48 -18.96 -12.18 -15.25
C ASP A 48 -18.61 -11.26 -14.07
N PHE A 49 -18.36 -9.98 -14.36
CA PHE A 49 -18.10 -8.94 -13.36
C PHE A 49 -19.19 -8.87 -12.30
N GLU A 50 -20.45 -8.86 -12.73
CA GLU A 50 -21.63 -8.81 -11.86
C GLU A 50 -21.78 -10.12 -11.06
N ARG A 51 -21.70 -11.28 -11.71
CA ARG A 51 -21.82 -12.59 -11.05
C ARG A 51 -20.74 -12.83 -10.00
N ALA A 52 -19.52 -12.34 -10.25
CA ALA A 52 -18.40 -12.46 -9.32
C ALA A 52 -18.36 -11.36 -8.25
N TYR A 53 -19.33 -10.42 -8.26
CA TYR A 53 -19.42 -9.30 -7.33
C TYR A 53 -18.14 -8.45 -7.28
N HIS A 54 -17.49 -8.24 -8.43
CA HIS A 54 -16.17 -7.61 -8.49
C HIS A 54 -16.17 -6.13 -8.05
N GLN A 55 -17.26 -5.40 -8.24
CA GLN A 55 -17.42 -4.06 -7.66
C GLN A 55 -17.27 -4.09 -6.13
N LYS A 56 -17.98 -4.98 -5.44
CA LYS A 56 -17.93 -5.10 -3.97
C LYS A 56 -16.54 -5.55 -3.50
N SER A 57 -15.95 -6.52 -4.20
CA SER A 57 -14.59 -7.00 -3.95
C SER A 57 -13.56 -5.88 -4.06
N PHE A 58 -13.66 -5.03 -5.10
CA PHE A 58 -12.77 -3.88 -5.27
C PHE A 58 -12.91 -2.89 -4.10
N VAL A 59 -14.14 -2.49 -3.76
CA VAL A 59 -14.41 -1.54 -2.67
C VAL A 59 -13.89 -2.07 -1.32
N SER A 60 -14.04 -3.37 -1.07
CA SER A 60 -13.58 -4.01 0.16
C SER A 60 -12.05 -4.09 0.22
N LYS A 61 -11.41 -4.56 -0.85
CA LYS A 61 -9.93 -4.67 -0.93
C LYS A 61 -9.27 -3.30 -0.87
N ALA A 62 -9.79 -2.31 -1.60
CA ALA A 62 -9.33 -0.93 -1.51
C ALA A 62 -9.50 -0.36 -0.09
N GLY A 63 -10.63 -0.64 0.57
CA GLY A 63 -10.85 -0.25 1.96
C GLY A 63 -9.82 -0.84 2.93
N PHE A 64 -9.49 -2.12 2.76
CA PHE A 64 -8.45 -2.76 3.57
C PHE A 64 -7.05 -2.17 3.29
N SER A 65 -6.71 -1.96 2.02
CA SER A 65 -5.43 -1.36 1.62
C SER A 65 -5.27 0.06 2.19
N LEU A 66 -6.33 0.87 2.22
CA LEU A 66 -6.33 2.20 2.84
C LEU A 66 -6.00 2.17 4.34
N THR A 67 -6.49 1.16 5.07
CA THR A 67 -6.15 0.97 6.49
C THR A 67 -4.67 0.68 6.66
N VAL A 68 -4.13 -0.27 5.88
CA VAL A 68 -2.72 -0.66 5.96
C VAL A 68 -1.79 0.49 5.56
N ILE A 69 -2.07 1.15 4.44
CA ILE A 69 -1.28 2.31 3.97
C ILE A 69 -1.35 3.47 4.96
N SER A 70 -2.50 3.69 5.63
CA SER A 70 -2.59 4.71 6.68
C SER A 70 -1.69 4.39 7.88
N GLY A 71 -1.61 3.10 8.26
CA GLY A 71 -0.65 2.62 9.26
C GLY A 71 0.79 2.92 8.86
N LEU A 72 1.16 2.53 7.63
CA LEU A 72 2.49 2.78 7.08
C LEU A 72 2.85 4.26 7.03
N VAL A 73 1.95 5.12 6.55
CA VAL A 73 2.16 6.58 6.50
C VAL A 73 2.44 7.12 7.90
N SER A 74 1.68 6.68 8.91
CA SER A 74 1.92 7.07 10.30
C SER A 74 3.24 6.52 10.85
N CYS A 75 3.60 5.28 10.52
CA CYS A 75 4.86 4.68 10.93
C CYS A 75 6.05 5.45 10.36
N LEU A 76 6.04 5.74 9.06
CA LEU A 76 7.11 6.49 8.39
C LEU A 76 7.22 7.92 8.92
N ASP A 77 6.10 8.57 9.24
CA ASP A 77 6.09 9.90 9.85
C ASP A 77 6.76 9.90 11.23
N LYS A 78 6.48 8.86 12.06
CA LYS A 78 7.16 8.66 13.35
C LYS A 78 8.65 8.33 13.17
N ALA A 79 8.98 7.47 12.21
CA ALA A 79 10.37 7.09 11.93
C ALA A 79 11.20 8.29 11.42
N ALA A 80 10.58 9.21 10.68
CA ALA A 80 11.22 10.45 10.24
C ALA A 80 11.49 11.45 11.38
N GLN A 81 10.81 11.29 12.53
CA GLN A 81 10.94 12.13 13.71
C GLN A 81 11.76 11.45 14.82
N ASP A 82 12.19 10.20 14.61
CA ASP A 82 13.01 9.46 15.56
C ASP A 82 14.37 10.13 15.71
N SER A 83 14.71 10.56 16.93
CA SER A 83 15.98 11.20 17.23
C SER A 83 17.18 10.26 17.07
N ALA A 84 16.96 8.95 17.03
CA ALA A 84 17.97 7.95 16.74
C ALA A 84 18.21 7.76 15.22
N ALA A 85 17.36 8.31 14.35
CA ALA A 85 17.56 8.26 12.91
C ALA A 85 18.61 9.28 12.46
N SER A 86 19.52 8.85 11.58
CA SER A 86 20.36 9.79 10.83
C SER A 86 19.52 10.70 9.94
N LYS A 87 20.08 11.84 9.54
CA LYS A 87 19.40 12.78 8.63
C LYS A 87 19.00 12.10 7.32
N GLU A 88 19.88 11.28 6.76
CA GLU A 88 19.65 10.54 5.52
C GLU A 88 18.50 9.54 5.67
N GLN A 89 18.41 8.84 6.81
CA GLN A 89 17.29 7.95 7.10
C GLN A 89 15.97 8.72 7.27
N ALA A 90 16.00 9.82 8.02
CA ALA A 90 14.81 10.65 8.22
C ALA A 90 14.26 11.20 6.90
N ASP A 91 15.15 11.66 6.00
CA ASP A 91 14.75 12.16 4.68
C ASP A 91 14.24 11.03 3.77
N ALA A 92 14.82 9.83 3.84
CA ALA A 92 14.29 8.65 3.15
C ALA A 92 12.89 8.25 3.65
N TYR A 93 12.64 8.32 4.96
CA TYR A 93 11.31 8.03 5.53
C TYR A 93 10.27 9.07 5.09
N LYS A 94 10.62 10.37 5.06
CA LYS A 94 9.73 11.42 4.53
C LYS A 94 9.38 11.18 3.07
N ALA A 95 10.37 10.88 2.23
CA ALA A 95 10.15 10.60 0.81
C ALA A 95 9.19 9.42 0.61
N LYS A 96 9.41 8.31 1.34
CA LYS A 96 8.48 7.16 1.32
C LYS A 96 7.08 7.55 1.80
N ARG A 97 7.00 8.31 2.90
CA ARG A 97 5.73 8.75 3.50
C ARG A 97 4.91 9.54 2.49
N ASP A 98 5.55 10.46 1.77
CA ASP A 98 4.87 11.30 0.78
C ASP A 98 4.42 10.49 -0.45
N SER A 99 5.21 9.50 -0.90
CA SER A 99 4.78 8.56 -1.94
C SER A 99 3.56 7.74 -1.52
N TYR A 100 3.57 7.16 -0.30
CA TYR A 100 2.45 6.38 0.19
C TYR A 100 1.21 7.22 0.50
N ALA A 101 1.38 8.48 0.92
CA ALA A 101 0.27 9.41 1.08
C ALA A 101 -0.42 9.70 -0.27
N LYS A 102 0.35 9.93 -1.34
CA LYS A 102 -0.21 10.11 -2.69
C LYS A 102 -0.93 8.85 -3.18
N LEU A 103 -0.35 7.67 -2.95
CA LEU A 103 -0.99 6.40 -3.30
C LEU A 103 -2.31 6.21 -2.54
N LYS A 104 -2.33 6.53 -1.24
CA LYS A 104 -3.54 6.48 -0.42
C LYS A 104 -4.65 7.35 -1.03
N ASP A 105 -4.35 8.58 -1.42
CA ASP A 105 -5.32 9.49 -2.01
C ASP A 105 -5.89 8.94 -3.33
N LYS A 106 -5.04 8.36 -4.19
CA LYS A 106 -5.48 7.70 -5.44
C LYS A 106 -6.45 6.53 -5.15
N ILE A 107 -6.11 5.68 -4.17
CA ILE A 107 -6.95 4.53 -3.80
C ILE A 107 -8.29 5.00 -3.23
N GLU A 108 -8.30 6.03 -2.39
CA GLU A 108 -9.54 6.58 -1.81
C GLU A 108 -10.46 7.16 -2.89
N GLN A 109 -9.90 7.94 -3.82
CA GLN A 109 -10.65 8.50 -4.94
C GLN A 109 -11.24 7.39 -5.83
N SER A 110 -10.42 6.41 -6.21
CA SER A 110 -10.87 5.28 -7.03
C SER A 110 -11.95 4.46 -6.33
N ARG A 111 -11.76 4.13 -5.05
CA ARG A 111 -12.73 3.41 -4.23
C ARG A 111 -14.06 4.16 -4.12
N SER A 112 -14.02 5.45 -3.86
CA SER A 112 -15.22 6.28 -3.69
C SER A 112 -16.01 6.39 -5.01
N ALA A 113 -15.31 6.56 -6.13
CA ALA A 113 -15.92 6.56 -7.46
C ALA A 113 -16.58 5.21 -7.79
N VAL A 114 -15.87 4.09 -7.59
CA VAL A 114 -16.38 2.74 -7.85
C VAL A 114 -17.56 2.38 -6.93
N LYS A 115 -17.50 2.77 -5.65
CA LYS A 115 -18.56 2.50 -4.67
C LYS A 115 -19.88 3.19 -5.04
N SER A 116 -19.81 4.34 -5.69
CA SER A 116 -20.99 5.17 -6.00
C SER A 116 -21.54 4.94 -7.41
N ALA A 117 -20.89 4.09 -8.21
CA ALA A 117 -21.22 3.86 -9.60
C ALA A 117 -22.16 2.66 -9.80
N GLU A 118 -22.95 2.70 -10.87
CA GLU A 118 -23.69 1.54 -11.39
C GLU A 118 -22.72 0.48 -11.93
N GLN A 119 -23.15 -0.79 -12.04
CA GLN A 119 -22.26 -1.92 -12.36
C GLN A 119 -21.38 -1.70 -13.60
N LYS A 120 -21.99 -1.22 -14.70
CA LYS A 120 -21.27 -0.94 -15.95
C LYS A 120 -20.19 0.12 -15.78
N ASP A 121 -20.50 1.20 -15.06
CA ASP A 121 -19.58 2.31 -14.84
C ASP A 121 -18.51 1.92 -13.82
N ALA A 122 -18.87 1.17 -12.79
CA ALA A 122 -17.94 0.60 -11.82
C ALA A 122 -16.90 -0.30 -12.52
N LYS A 123 -17.33 -1.17 -13.45
CA LYS A 123 -16.41 -1.98 -14.25
C LYS A 123 -15.44 -1.11 -15.03
N ALA A 124 -15.96 -0.12 -15.78
CA ALA A 124 -15.12 0.79 -16.58
C ALA A 124 -14.15 1.62 -15.72
N LEU A 125 -14.54 2.01 -14.51
CA LEU A 125 -13.68 2.70 -13.55
C LEU A 125 -12.57 1.78 -13.02
N ILE A 126 -12.89 0.53 -12.68
CA ILE A 126 -11.90 -0.46 -12.21
C ILE A 126 -10.90 -0.78 -13.31
N GLU A 127 -11.33 -0.94 -14.57
CA GLU A 127 -10.44 -1.16 -15.71
C GLU A 127 -9.42 -0.03 -15.91
N LYS A 128 -9.80 1.20 -15.56
CA LYS A 128 -8.97 2.40 -15.69
C LYS A 128 -8.24 2.76 -14.40
N ALA A 129 -8.42 2.00 -13.32
CA ALA A 129 -7.80 2.30 -12.04
C ALA A 129 -6.27 2.21 -12.17
N ASP A 130 -5.60 3.36 -12.11
CA ASP A 130 -4.16 3.47 -12.00
C ASP A 130 -3.78 3.61 -10.52
N LEU A 131 -3.40 2.48 -9.93
CA LEU A 131 -3.01 2.37 -8.53
C LEU A 131 -1.49 2.28 -8.37
N SER A 132 -0.74 2.79 -9.34
CA SER A 132 0.71 2.96 -9.19
C SER A 132 1.05 4.11 -8.23
N GLY A 133 2.08 3.86 -7.40
CA GLY A 133 2.67 4.84 -6.47
C GLY A 133 3.77 5.66 -7.12
#